data_AF-A0A2G3L718-F1
#
_entry.id   AF-A0A2G3L718-F1
#
_cell.length_a   1.000
_cell.length_b   1.000
_cell.length_c   1.000
_cell.angle_alpha   90.00
_cell.angle_beta   90.00
_cell.angle_gamma   90.00
#
_symmetry.space_group_name_H-M   'P 1'
#
loop_
_entity.id
_entity.type
_entity.pdbx_description
1 polymer ?
#
loop_
_entity_poly.entity_id
_entity_poly.type
_entity_poly.pdbx_seq_one_letter_code
_entity_poly.pdbx_strand_id
1 'polypeptide(L)'
;MVADARPDRRALQAKFDRASRRAYIARAHHLYRNAMNRLATTALTLLLAAASVSASAADTQLAGCAAKRESIRTELHQAQEQGLSDKVAGLTRALDEVNAHCRDNVLVERHNKKVLKAQAKVNQTERSLRLAQEANKQPKKIAKLEGKLEKARAELAALQAQQP
;
A
#
# COMPACT_ATOMS: atom_id res chain seq x y z
N MET A 1 33.82 25.20 85.86
CA MET A 1 34.45 24.21 84.97
C MET A 1 33.42 23.82 83.91
N VAL A 2 33.52 24.39 82.72
CA VAL A 2 32.65 24.06 81.57
C VAL A 2 33.50 23.21 80.62
N ALA A 3 33.19 21.92 80.50
CA ALA A 3 33.82 21.04 79.52
C ALA A 3 33.05 21.16 78.21
N ASP A 4 33.70 21.81 77.25
CA ASP A 4 33.23 22.11 75.90
C ASP A 4 33.06 20.80 75.09
N ALA A 5 31.81 20.49 74.72
CA ALA A 5 31.47 19.32 73.92
C ALA A 5 31.79 19.58 72.43
N ARG A 6 33.07 19.46 72.06
CA ARG A 6 33.47 19.55 70.66
C ARG A 6 32.96 18.34 69.88
N PRO A 7 32.22 18.52 68.76
CA PRO A 7 31.74 17.41 67.96
C PRO A 7 32.92 16.65 67.32
N ASP A 8 32.86 15.32 67.39
CA ASP A 8 33.88 14.41 66.87
C ASP A 8 34.08 14.60 65.36
N ARG A 9 35.19 15.24 64.99
CA ARG A 9 35.59 15.51 63.59
C ARG A 9 35.55 14.25 62.72
N ARG A 10 35.79 13.06 63.29
CA ARG A 10 35.77 11.79 62.53
C ARG A 10 34.37 11.43 62.03
N ALA A 11 33.34 11.70 62.82
CA ALA A 11 31.95 11.45 62.44
C ALA A 11 31.47 12.38 61.32
N LEU A 12 31.96 13.63 61.30
CA LEU A 12 31.70 14.59 60.23
C LEU A 12 32.40 14.18 58.93
N GLN A 13 33.66 13.73 59.01
CA GLN A 13 34.44 13.29 57.85
C GLN A 13 33.80 12.06 57.16
N ALA A 14 33.36 11.07 57.94
CA ALA A 14 32.69 9.87 57.42
C ALA A 14 31.30 10.14 56.81
N LYS A 15 30.62 11.23 57.19
CA LYS A 15 29.37 11.67 56.56
C LYS A 15 29.64 12.37 55.23
N PHE A 16 30.68 13.20 55.17
CA PHE A 16 31.12 13.85 53.94
C PHE A 16 31.55 12.84 52.88
N ASP A 17 32.31 11.80 53.27
CA ASP A 17 32.71 10.72 52.35
C ASP A 17 31.52 9.92 51.81
N ARG A 18 30.51 9.63 52.65
CA ARG A 18 29.29 8.94 52.20
C ARG A 18 28.43 9.81 51.28
N ALA A 19 28.32 11.11 51.55
CA ALA A 19 27.63 12.06 50.68
C ALA A 19 28.35 12.20 49.33
N SER A 20 29.67 12.32 49.34
CA SER A 20 30.52 12.39 48.15
C SER A 20 30.42 11.13 47.29
N ARG A 21 30.47 9.94 47.91
CA ARG A 21 30.27 8.65 47.21
C ARG A 21 28.88 8.53 46.57
N ARG A 22 27.82 8.95 47.26
CA ARG A 22 26.45 8.95 46.71
C ARG A 22 26.32 9.91 45.52
N ALA A 23 26.90 11.11 45.62
CA ALA A 23 26.91 12.08 44.53
C ALA A 23 27.70 11.57 43.31
N TYR A 24 28.85 10.92 43.55
CA TYR A 24 29.65 10.31 42.48
C TYR A 24 28.88 9.21 41.74
N ILE A 25 28.23 8.29 42.47
CA ILE A 25 27.44 7.20 41.87
C ILE A 25 26.25 7.75 41.08
N ALA A 26 25.52 8.74 41.63
CA ALA A 26 24.40 9.37 40.92
C ALA A 26 24.84 10.06 39.63
N ARG A 27 25.99 10.75 39.66
CA ARG A 27 26.56 11.40 38.47
C ARG A 27 27.03 10.37 37.44
N ALA A 28 27.68 9.28 37.87
CA ALA A 28 28.09 8.18 36.99
C ALA A 28 26.87 7.50 36.33
N HIS A 29 25.81 7.25 37.10
CA HIS A 29 24.58 6.65 36.58
C HIS A 29 23.86 7.58 35.58
N HIS A 30 23.85 8.89 35.83
CA HIS A 30 23.29 9.89 34.91
C HIS A 30 24.11 9.98 33.61
N LEU A 31 25.44 9.90 33.69
CA LEU A 31 26.32 9.87 32.52
C LEU A 31 26.13 8.59 31.69
N TYR A 32 26.05 7.43 32.34
CA TYR A 32 25.78 6.15 31.66
C TYR A 32 24.40 6.13 30.98
N ARG A 33 23.36 6.63 31.66
CA ARG A 33 22.01 6.69 31.09
C ARG A 33 21.94 7.64 29.88
N ASN A 34 22.61 8.79 29.94
CA ASN A 34 22.65 9.73 28.81
C ASN A 34 23.49 9.23 27.64
N ALA A 35 24.60 8.53 27.91
CA ALA A 35 25.42 7.90 26.86
C ALA A 35 24.65 6.78 26.14
N MET A 36 23.98 5.91 26.89
CA MET A 36 23.16 4.83 26.31
C MET A 36 21.97 5.38 25.51
N ASN A 37 21.32 6.45 25.97
CA ASN A 37 20.24 7.08 25.20
C ASN A 37 20.74 7.70 23.89
N ARG A 38 21.95 8.28 23.86
CA ARG A 38 22.56 8.82 22.63
C ARG A 38 22.96 7.72 21.65
N LEU A 39 23.44 6.58 22.15
CA LEU A 39 23.76 5.42 21.32
C LEU A 39 22.49 4.76 20.76
N ALA A 40 21.42 4.67 21.56
CA ALA A 40 20.14 4.14 21.12
C ALA A 40 19.45 5.04 20.08
N THR A 41 19.49 6.37 20.24
CA THR A 41 18.89 7.30 19.27
C THR A 41 19.65 7.33 17.95
N THR A 42 20.98 7.23 17.97
CA THR A 42 21.78 7.18 16.73
C THR A 42 21.63 5.87 15.97
N ALA A 43 21.48 4.74 16.65
CA ALA A 43 21.19 3.46 16.00
C ALA A 43 19.80 3.43 15.34
N LEU A 44 18.78 4.01 15.99
CA LEU A 44 17.41 4.05 15.46
C LEU A 44 17.29 4.96 14.22
N THR A 45 18.02 6.07 14.16
CA THR A 45 18.01 6.96 12.98
C THR A 45 18.76 6.38 11.79
N LEU A 46 19.84 5.63 12.02
CA LEU A 46 20.59 4.93 10.98
C LEU A 46 19.79 3.77 10.34
N LEU A 47 19.02 3.02 11.13
CA LEU A 47 18.16 1.95 10.59
C LEU A 47 17.02 2.49 9.71
N LEU A 48 16.49 3.67 10.02
CA LEU A 48 15.35 4.24 9.27
C LEU A 48 15.76 4.85 7.92
N ALA A 49 17.02 5.28 7.79
CA ALA A 49 17.56 5.85 6.54
C ALA A 49 17.91 4.80 5.47
N ALA A 50 18.15 3.55 5.87
CA ALA A 50 18.49 2.46 4.93
C ALA A 50 17.27 1.86 4.18
N ALA A 51 16.04 2.23 4.56
CA ALA A 51 14.82 1.66 4.01
C ALA A 51 14.19 2.47 2.85
N SER A 52 14.88 3.49 2.32
CA SER A 52 14.31 4.40 1.30
C SER A 52 15.17 4.55 0.03
N VAL A 53 15.78 3.45 -0.42
CA VAL A 53 16.03 3.24 -1.85
C VAL A 53 14.99 2.27 -2.37
N SER A 54 13.77 2.78 -2.51
CA SER A 54 12.84 2.20 -3.48
C SER A 54 13.39 2.60 -4.85
N ALA A 55 14.21 1.72 -5.44
CA ALA A 55 14.43 1.74 -6.87
C ALA A 55 13.06 1.55 -7.52
N SER A 56 12.39 2.65 -7.81
CA SER A 56 11.32 2.67 -8.80
C SER A 56 12.05 2.56 -10.12
N ALA A 57 12.43 1.33 -10.48
CA ALA A 57 12.53 0.99 -11.88
C ALA A 57 11.19 1.44 -12.46
N ALA A 58 11.24 2.36 -13.41
CA ALA A 58 10.10 2.61 -14.26
C ALA A 58 9.90 1.32 -15.07
N ASP A 59 9.28 0.32 -14.45
CA ASP A 59 8.57 -0.72 -15.17
C ASP A 59 7.59 0.06 -16.03
N THR A 60 7.87 0.12 -17.33
CA THR A 60 6.82 0.24 -18.32
C THR A 60 5.78 -0.78 -17.90
N GLN A 61 4.69 -0.34 -17.26
CA GLN A 61 3.65 -1.27 -16.79
C GLN A 61 3.10 -1.93 -18.03
N LEU A 62 3.65 -3.12 -18.33
CA LEU A 62 3.14 -3.97 -19.37
C LEU A 62 1.68 -4.21 -18.98
N ALA A 63 0.77 -3.88 -19.88
CA ALA A 63 -0.66 -4.07 -19.71
C ALA A 63 -1.15 -5.13 -20.71
N GLY A 64 -2.35 -5.65 -20.49
CA GLY A 64 -2.97 -6.61 -21.40
C GLY A 64 -2.13 -7.88 -21.63
N CYS A 65 -2.03 -8.29 -22.89
CA CYS A 65 -1.35 -9.51 -23.30
C CYS A 65 0.17 -9.46 -23.06
N ALA A 66 0.79 -8.29 -23.15
CA ALA A 66 2.21 -8.14 -22.86
C ALA A 66 2.51 -8.42 -21.38
N ALA A 67 1.69 -7.89 -20.48
CA ALA A 67 1.77 -8.17 -19.03
C ALA A 67 1.64 -9.66 -18.74
N LYS A 68 0.64 -10.30 -19.38
CA LYS A 68 0.36 -11.72 -19.17
C LYS A 68 1.52 -12.61 -19.64
N ARG A 69 2.11 -12.30 -20.79
CA ARG A 69 3.29 -13.02 -21.29
C ARG A 69 4.46 -12.88 -20.32
N GLU A 70 4.69 -11.68 -19.82
CA GLU A 70 5.81 -11.43 -18.92
C GLU A 70 5.65 -12.14 -17.58
N SER A 71 4.45 -12.12 -16.99
CA SER A 71 4.14 -12.90 -15.78
C SER A 71 4.46 -14.39 -15.97
N ILE A 72 4.04 -14.97 -17.10
CA ILE A 72 4.28 -16.39 -17.39
C ILE A 72 5.78 -16.66 -17.60
N ARG A 73 6.53 -15.76 -18.26
CA ARG A 73 7.99 -15.90 -18.43
C ARG A 73 8.72 -15.86 -17.09
N THR A 74 8.35 -14.94 -16.21
CA THR A 74 8.95 -14.84 -14.87
C THR A 74 8.69 -16.11 -14.06
N GLU A 75 7.46 -16.62 -14.07
CA GLU A 75 7.13 -17.89 -13.41
C GLU A 75 7.88 -19.09 -14.03
N LEU A 76 8.09 -19.07 -15.34
CA LEU A 76 8.80 -20.12 -16.07
C LEU A 76 10.29 -20.13 -15.71
N HIS A 77 10.92 -18.97 -15.63
CA HIS A 77 12.30 -18.83 -15.16
C HIS A 77 12.45 -19.38 -13.74
N GLN A 78 11.57 -18.98 -12.83
CA GLN A 78 11.58 -19.48 -11.45
C GLN A 78 11.38 -21.00 -11.38
N ALA A 79 10.46 -21.55 -12.19
CA ALA A 79 10.22 -23.00 -12.24
C ALA A 79 11.44 -23.78 -12.78
N GLN A 80 12.19 -23.19 -13.73
CA GLN A 80 13.43 -23.77 -14.24
C GLN A 80 14.54 -23.78 -13.17
N GLU A 81 14.72 -22.68 -12.45
CA GLU A 81 15.70 -22.59 -11.34
C GLU A 81 15.42 -23.61 -10.22
N GLN A 82 14.13 -23.89 -9.97
CA GLN A 82 13.69 -24.85 -8.96
C GLN A 82 13.65 -26.31 -9.46
N GLY A 83 13.94 -26.57 -10.73
CA GLY A 83 13.91 -27.92 -11.31
C GLY A 83 12.50 -28.53 -11.42
N LEU A 84 11.44 -27.72 -11.43
CA LEU A 84 10.04 -28.16 -11.42
C LEU A 84 9.56 -28.51 -12.84
N SER A 85 10.01 -29.63 -13.37
CA SER A 85 9.80 -30.03 -14.78
C SER A 85 8.33 -30.00 -15.24
N ASP A 86 7.39 -30.50 -14.43
CA ASP A 86 5.96 -30.47 -14.77
C ASP A 86 5.40 -29.04 -14.84
N LYS A 87 5.86 -28.17 -13.93
CA LYS A 87 5.46 -26.76 -13.89
C LYS A 87 6.04 -26.02 -15.10
N VAL A 88 7.28 -26.29 -15.47
CA VAL A 88 7.91 -25.74 -16.70
C VAL A 88 7.10 -26.14 -17.94
N ALA A 89 6.72 -27.42 -18.06
CA ALA A 89 5.91 -27.89 -19.19
C ALA A 89 4.54 -27.20 -19.25
N GLY A 90 3.88 -27.03 -18.10
CA GLY A 90 2.60 -26.31 -18.01
C GLY A 90 2.71 -24.84 -18.39
N LEU A 91 3.71 -24.12 -17.85
CA LEU A 91 3.94 -22.70 -18.14
C LEU A 91 4.36 -22.46 -19.59
N THR A 92 5.13 -23.38 -20.17
CA THR A 92 5.50 -23.31 -21.60
C THR A 92 4.26 -23.37 -22.48
N ARG A 93 3.36 -24.34 -22.24
CA ARG A 93 2.08 -24.43 -22.95
C ARG A 93 1.23 -23.18 -22.74
N ALA A 94 1.15 -22.67 -21.51
CA ALA A 94 0.41 -21.45 -21.21
C ALA A 94 0.96 -20.22 -21.96
N LEU A 95 2.29 -20.12 -22.10
CA LEU A 95 2.94 -19.06 -22.85
C LEU A 95 2.62 -19.17 -24.36
N ASP A 96 2.67 -20.38 -24.91
CA ASP A 96 2.34 -20.64 -26.32
C ASP A 96 0.89 -20.26 -26.64
N GLU A 97 -0.06 -20.65 -25.79
CA GLU A 97 -1.48 -20.28 -25.91
C GLU A 97 -1.67 -18.76 -25.88
N VAL A 98 -0.98 -18.05 -24.98
CA VAL A 98 -1.03 -16.58 -24.90
C VAL A 98 -0.39 -15.94 -26.13
N ASN A 99 0.68 -16.52 -26.69
CA ASN A 99 1.28 -16.03 -27.92
C ASN A 99 0.37 -16.26 -29.14
N ALA A 100 -0.31 -17.41 -29.21
CA ALA A 100 -1.21 -17.75 -30.31
C ALA A 100 -2.51 -16.91 -30.28
N HIS A 101 -3.06 -16.67 -29.09
CA HIS A 101 -4.45 -16.19 -28.97
C HIS A 101 -4.62 -14.85 -28.27
N CYS A 102 -3.66 -14.41 -27.45
CA CYS A 102 -3.80 -13.12 -26.79
C CYS A 102 -3.45 -11.99 -27.77
N ARG A 103 -4.45 -11.24 -28.19
CA ARG A 103 -4.25 -10.03 -28.99
C ARG A 103 -4.90 -8.84 -28.30
N ASP A 104 -4.10 -7.80 -28.05
CA ASP A 104 -4.56 -6.60 -27.34
C ASP A 104 -5.68 -5.89 -28.11
N ASN A 105 -5.68 -5.95 -29.44
CA ASN A 105 -6.76 -5.41 -30.27
C ASN A 105 -8.12 -6.06 -29.98
N VAL A 106 -8.17 -7.36 -29.65
CA VAL A 106 -9.41 -8.07 -29.29
C VAL A 106 -9.91 -7.63 -27.91
N LEU A 107 -8.99 -7.35 -26.97
CA LEU A 107 -9.32 -6.83 -25.65
C LEU A 107 -9.92 -5.42 -25.77
N VAL A 108 -9.25 -4.55 -26.52
CA VAL A 108 -9.70 -3.18 -26.85
C VAL A 108 -11.06 -3.20 -27.56
N GLU A 109 -11.25 -4.05 -28.57
CA GLU A 109 -12.52 -4.15 -29.29
C GLU A 109 -13.66 -4.59 -28.36
N ARG A 110 -13.42 -5.60 -27.52
CA ARG A 110 -14.41 -6.08 -26.54
C ARG A 110 -14.76 -5.00 -25.53
N HIS A 111 -13.76 -4.27 -25.04
CA HIS A 111 -13.95 -3.15 -24.14
C HIS A 111 -14.79 -2.05 -24.79
N ASN A 112 -14.40 -1.59 -25.98
CA ASN A 112 -15.13 -0.57 -26.74
C ASN A 112 -16.58 -0.99 -27.01
N LYS A 113 -16.83 -2.27 -27.32
CA LYS A 113 -18.18 -2.81 -27.49
C LYS A 113 -19.01 -2.74 -26.20
N LYS A 114 -18.40 -2.93 -25.02
CA LYS A 114 -19.08 -2.74 -23.73
C LYS A 114 -19.42 -1.27 -23.49
N VAL A 115 -18.47 -0.36 -23.73
CA VAL A 115 -18.69 1.09 -23.60
C VAL A 115 -19.83 1.56 -24.51
N LEU A 116 -19.84 1.14 -25.78
CA LEU A 116 -20.91 1.49 -26.72
C LEU A 116 -22.28 0.97 -26.27
N LYS A 117 -22.35 -0.25 -25.73
CA LYS A 117 -23.59 -0.81 -25.18
C LYS A 117 -24.07 -0.04 -23.95
N ALA A 118 -23.17 0.33 -23.05
CA ALA A 118 -23.50 1.13 -21.87
C ALA A 118 -23.99 2.54 -22.27
N GLN A 119 -23.34 3.19 -23.24
CA GLN A 119 -23.79 4.47 -23.77
C GLN A 119 -25.20 4.37 -24.40
N ALA A 120 -25.44 3.31 -25.18
CA ALA A 120 -26.77 3.06 -25.74
C ALA A 120 -27.85 2.87 -24.67
N LYS A 121 -27.51 2.20 -23.56
CA LYS A 121 -28.38 2.02 -22.39
C LYS A 121 -28.73 3.34 -21.71
N VAL A 122 -27.75 4.22 -21.52
CA VAL A 122 -27.96 5.58 -20.97
C VAL A 122 -28.92 6.33 -21.88
N ASN A 123 -28.60 6.44 -23.18
CA ASN A 123 -29.42 7.18 -24.14
C ASN A 123 -30.86 6.63 -24.22
N GLN A 124 -31.03 5.30 -24.18
CA GLN A 124 -32.36 4.69 -24.18
C GLN A 124 -33.14 5.02 -22.90
N THR A 125 -32.49 4.97 -21.74
CA THR A 125 -33.13 5.24 -20.45
C THR A 125 -33.51 6.71 -20.32
N GLU A 126 -32.67 7.64 -20.79
CA GLU A 126 -32.98 9.08 -20.86
C GLU A 126 -34.19 9.35 -21.74
N ARG A 127 -34.26 8.71 -22.93
CA ARG A 127 -35.45 8.82 -23.78
C ARG A 127 -36.70 8.29 -23.09
N SER A 128 -36.62 7.12 -22.44
CA SER A 128 -37.76 6.57 -21.70
C SER A 128 -38.21 7.45 -20.54
N LEU A 129 -37.26 8.07 -19.83
CA LEU A 129 -37.55 9.01 -18.75
C LEU A 129 -38.30 10.25 -19.27
N ARG A 130 -37.78 10.86 -20.35
CA ARG A 130 -38.40 12.02 -20.99
C ARG A 130 -39.84 11.72 -21.43
N LEU A 131 -40.06 10.62 -22.14
CA LEU A 131 -41.40 10.20 -22.58
C LEU A 131 -42.34 9.92 -21.39
N ALA A 132 -41.81 9.40 -20.28
CA ALA A 132 -42.60 9.19 -19.07
C ALA A 132 -43.01 10.50 -18.37
N GLN A 133 -42.15 11.51 -18.42
CA GLN A 133 -42.42 12.86 -17.92
C GLN A 133 -43.45 13.57 -18.80
N GLU A 134 -43.26 13.58 -20.12
CA GLU A 134 -44.20 14.17 -21.09
C GLU A 134 -45.60 13.53 -21.00
N ALA A 135 -45.66 12.21 -20.82
CA ALA A 135 -46.90 11.47 -20.66
C ALA A 135 -47.48 11.51 -19.22
N ASN A 136 -46.94 12.35 -18.33
CA ASN A 136 -47.36 12.51 -16.94
C ASN A 136 -47.59 11.16 -16.22
N LYS A 137 -46.66 10.22 -16.39
CA LYS A 137 -46.76 8.90 -15.74
C LYS A 137 -46.67 9.05 -14.22
N GLN A 138 -47.19 8.05 -13.51
CA GLN A 138 -47.17 8.01 -12.04
C GLN A 138 -45.75 8.31 -11.49
N PRO A 139 -45.63 9.11 -10.41
CA PRO A 139 -44.34 9.50 -9.84
C PRO A 139 -43.40 8.31 -9.55
N LYS A 140 -43.96 7.20 -9.07
CA LYS A 140 -43.23 5.95 -8.83
C LYS A 140 -42.54 5.38 -10.08
N LYS A 141 -43.15 5.54 -11.27
CA LYS A 141 -42.57 5.09 -12.55
C LYS A 141 -41.43 6.00 -13.00
N ILE A 142 -41.57 7.31 -12.80
CA ILE A 142 -40.54 8.31 -13.09
C ILE A 142 -39.32 8.06 -12.20
N ALA A 143 -39.51 7.98 -10.88
CA ALA A 143 -38.44 7.68 -9.92
C ALA A 143 -37.69 6.37 -10.23
N LYS A 144 -38.41 5.34 -10.71
CA LYS A 144 -37.80 4.07 -11.13
C LYS A 144 -36.90 4.25 -12.36
N LEU A 145 -37.26 5.13 -13.29
CA LEU A 145 -36.45 5.41 -14.50
C LEU A 145 -35.23 6.28 -14.16
N GLU A 146 -35.38 7.27 -13.27
CA GLU A 146 -34.26 8.06 -12.75
C GLU A 146 -33.22 7.16 -12.07
N GLY A 147 -33.66 6.28 -11.17
CA GLY A 147 -32.74 5.32 -10.52
C GLY A 147 -32.07 4.35 -11.50
N LYS A 148 -32.72 4.00 -12.61
CA LYS A 148 -32.09 3.20 -13.69
C LYS A 148 -31.09 4.02 -14.49
N LEU A 149 -31.38 5.29 -14.72
CA LEU A 149 -30.51 6.20 -15.46
C LEU A 149 -29.20 6.42 -14.69
N GLU A 150 -29.29 6.70 -13.38
CA GLU A 150 -28.12 6.86 -12.53
C GLU A 150 -27.25 5.61 -12.50
N LYS A 151 -27.86 4.42 -12.39
CA LYS A 151 -27.12 3.14 -12.49
C LYS A 151 -26.43 2.96 -13.84
N ALA A 152 -27.11 3.28 -14.95
CA ALA A 152 -26.54 3.16 -16.28
C ALA A 152 -25.39 4.16 -16.50
N ARG A 153 -25.48 5.37 -15.96
CA ARG A 153 -24.41 6.38 -15.99
C ARG A 153 -23.20 5.95 -15.17
N ALA A 154 -23.43 5.41 -13.97
CA ALA A 154 -22.36 4.88 -13.13
C ALA A 154 -21.64 3.69 -13.81
N GLU A 155 -22.38 2.78 -14.45
CA GLU A 155 -21.81 1.66 -15.19
C GLU A 155 -20.96 2.13 -16.39
N LEU A 156 -21.46 3.12 -17.14
CA LEU A 156 -20.72 3.74 -18.24
C LEU A 156 -19.43 4.40 -17.74
N ALA A 157 -19.50 5.19 -16.66
CA ALA A 157 -18.34 5.86 -16.09
C ALA A 157 -17.28 4.85 -15.59
N ALA A 158 -17.72 3.77 -14.94
CA ALA A 158 -16.84 2.70 -14.50
C ALA A 158 -16.14 2.01 -15.68
N LEU A 159 -16.86 1.75 -16.78
CA LEU A 159 -16.27 1.19 -17.99
C LEU A 159 -15.28 2.16 -18.65
N GLN A 160 -15.57 3.46 -18.71
CA GLN A 160 -14.66 4.46 -19.29
C GLN A 160 -13.37 4.65 -18.46
N ALA A 161 -13.44 4.46 -17.15
CA ALA A 161 -12.28 4.51 -16.26
C ALA A 161 -11.44 3.22 -16.29
N GLN A 162 -12.02 2.11 -16.75
CA GLN A 162 -11.33 0.83 -16.85
C GLN A 162 -10.47 0.79 -18.13
N GLN A 163 -9.21 0.38 -18.00
CA GLN A 163 -8.38 0.14 -19.19
C GLN A 163 -8.81 -1.14 -19.92
N PRO A 164 -8.71 -1.17 -21.27
CA PRO A 164 -9.06 -2.33 -22.10
C PRO A 164 -8.20 -3.57 -21.86
#